data_AF-A0A7W3XUB4-F1
#
_entry.id   AF-A0A7W3XUB4-F1
#
_cell.length_a   1.000
_cell.length_b   1.000
_cell.length_c   1.000
_cell.angle_alpha   90.00
_cell.angle_beta   90.00
_cell.angle_gamma   90.00
#
_symmetry.space_group_name_H-M   'P 1'
#
loop_
_entity.id
_entity.type
_entity.pdbx_description
1 polymer ?
#
loop_
_entity_poly.entity_id
_entity_poly.type
_entity_poly.pdbx_seq_one_letter_code
_entity_poly.pdbx_strand_id
1 'polypeptide(L)' 'MMPLGMLIFGTLADVVKIEWMLMLTGLLMFILGFFLLGSKVLVKAGEPVPAAAKVEE' A
#
# COMPACT_ATOMS: atom_id res chain seq x y z
N MET A 1 8.51 14.66 8.42
CA MET A 1 7.54 13.57 8.32
C MET A 1 7.10 12.95 9.66
N MET A 2 7.86 13.09 10.76
CA MET A 2 7.43 12.51 12.06
C MET A 2 6.33 13.30 12.84
N PRO A 3 6.33 14.64 12.91
CA PRO A 3 5.35 15.36 13.75
C PRO A 3 3.95 15.49 13.12
N LEU A 4 3.88 15.68 11.81
CA LEU A 4 2.63 15.91 11.08
C LEU A 4 1.66 14.73 11.19
N GLY A 5 2.18 13.51 11.13
CA GLY A 5 1.38 12.30 11.34
C GLY A 5 0.79 12.26 12.75
N MET A 6 1.58 12.61 13.77
CA MET A 6 1.09 12.65 15.16
C MET A 6 0.03 13.72 15.39
N LEU A 7 0.10 14.87 14.72
CA LEU A 7 -0.90 15.92 14.85
C LEU A 7 -2.29 15.46 14.36
N ILE A 8 -2.32 14.75 13.24
CA ILE A 8 -3.57 14.26 12.64
C ILE A 8 -4.00 12.95 13.29
N PHE A 9 -3.13 11.95 13.37
CA PHE A 9 -3.47 10.62 13.89
C PHE A 9 -3.54 10.59 15.42
N GLY A 10 -2.81 11.46 16.12
CA GLY A 10 -2.90 11.58 17.59
C GLY A 10 -4.25 12.18 18.01
N THR A 11 -4.66 13.30 17.41
CA THR A 11 -5.98 13.89 17.69
C THR A 11 -7.13 12.98 17.24
N LEU A 12 -6.97 12.25 16.12
CA LEU A 12 -7.94 11.21 15.74
C LEU A 12 -7.99 10.05 16.74
N ALA A 13 -6.85 9.60 17.25
CA ALA A 13 -6.77 8.47 18.19
C ALA A 13 -7.42 8.78 19.55
N ASP A 14 -7.46 10.06 19.94
CA ASP A 14 -8.19 10.50 21.15
C ASP A 14 -9.71 10.40 20.98
N VAL A 15 -10.21 10.51 19.74
CA VAL A 15 -11.66 10.46 19.42
C VAL A 15 -12.11 9.07 18.98
N VAL A 16 -11.24 8.33 18.30
CA VAL A 16 -11.51 7.04 17.69
C VAL A 16 -10.53 6.02 18.25
N LYS A 17 -11.06 4.92 18.80
CA LYS A 17 -10.24 3.80 19.28
C LYS A 17 -9.29 3.31 18.18
N ILE A 18 -8.02 3.18 18.54
CA ILE A 18 -6.94 2.72 17.64
C ILE A 18 -7.26 1.36 17.00
N GLU A 19 -8.01 0.47 17.67
CA GLU A 19 -8.39 -0.81 17.08
C GLU A 19 -9.25 -0.64 15.81
N TRP A 20 -10.15 0.34 15.79
CA TRP A 20 -10.98 0.63 14.61
C TRP A 20 -10.17 1.25 13.48
N MET A 21 -9.22 2.14 13.79
CA MET A 21 -8.30 2.70 12.80
C MET A 21 -7.44 1.60 12.16
N LEU A 22 -6.93 0.67 12.97
CA LEU A 22 -6.14 -0.47 12.49
C LEU A 22 -6.97 -1.43 11.62
N MET A 23 -8.18 -1.78 12.06
CA MET A 23 -9.06 -2.66 11.29
C MET A 23 -9.48 -2.03 9.96
N LEU A 24 -9.85 -0.75 9.96
CA LEU A 24 -10.25 -0.03 8.75
C LEU A 24 -9.09 0.09 7.76
N THR A 25 -7.91 0.50 8.22
CA THR A 25 -6.74 0.67 7.35
C THR A 25 -6.23 -0.67 6.83
N GLY A 26 -6.24 -1.72 7.64
CA GLY A 26 -5.93 -3.09 7.21
C GLY A 26 -6.89 -3.60 6.13
N LEU A 27 -8.19 -3.40 6.31
CA LEU A 27 -9.19 -3.76 5.29
C LEU A 27 -9.02 -2.94 4.01
N LEU A 28 -8.74 -1.65 4.12
CA LEU A 28 -8.44 -0.78 2.97
C LEU A 28 -7.22 -1.29 2.20
N MET A 29 -6.13 -1.61 2.90
CA MET A 29 -4.92 -2.16 2.29
C MET A 29 -5.18 -3.50 1.61
N PHE A 30 -6.02 -4.35 2.21
CA PHE A 30 -6.42 -5.61 1.62
C PHE A 30 -7.16 -5.38 0.29
N ILE A 31 -8.15 -4.49 0.27
CA ILE A 31 -8.91 -4.15 -0.95
C ILE A 31 -8.01 -3.51 -2.02
N LEU A 32 -7.12 -2.60 -1.62
CA LEU A 32 -6.15 -1.98 -2.52
C LEU A 32 -5.25 -3.03 -3.19
N GLY A 33 -4.86 -4.09 -2.47
CA GLY A 33 -4.14 -5.24 -3.02
C GLY A 33 -4.87 -5.90 -4.20
N PHE A 34 -6.18 -6.14 -4.08
CA PHE A 34 -6.98 -6.68 -5.19
C PHE A 34 -7.10 -5.69 -6.35
N PHE A 35 -7.18 -4.39 -6.05
CA PHE A 35 -7.26 -3.36 -7.08
C PHE A 35 -5.97 -3.30 -7.93
N LEU A 36 -4.81 -3.49 -7.31
CA LEU A 36 -3.51 -3.58 -7.98
C LEU A 36 -3.45 -4.79 -8.94
N LEU A 37 -4.01 -5.94 -8.55
CA LEU A 37 -4.09 -7.14 -9.41
C LEU A 37 -4.99 -6.93 -10.64
N GLY A 38 -6.04 -6.11 -10.52
CA GLY A 38 -6.92 -5.77 -11.65
C GLY A 38 -6.26 -4.84 -12.68
N SER A 39 -5.18 -4.16 -12.32
CA SER A 39 -4.46 -3.27 -13.24
C SER A 39 -3.60 -4.08 -14.21
N LYS A 40 -4.11 -4.25 -15.45
CA LYS A 40 -3.37 -4.86 -16.57
C LYS A 40 -1.99 -4.22 -16.82
N VAL A 41 -1.83 -2.94 -16.46
CA VAL A 41 -0.56 -2.21 -16.61
C VAL A 41 0.45 -2.67 -15.56
N LEU A 42 0.04 -2.80 -14.30
CA LEU A 42 0.93 -3.28 -13.23
C LEU A 42 1.27 -4.76 -13.40
N VAL A 43 0.31 -5.58 -13.84
CA VAL A 43 0.55 -7.00 -14.10
C VAL A 43 1.57 -7.18 -15.23
N LYS A 44 1.45 -6.44 -16.34
CA LYS A 44 2.44 -6.46 -17.43
C LYS A 44 3.81 -5.94 -17.02
N ALA A 45 3.86 -4.92 -16.17
CA ALA A 45 5.13 -4.41 -15.64
C ALA A 45 5.80 -5.38 -14.65
N GLY A 46 5.02 -6.26 -14.01
CA GLY A 46 5.51 -7.31 -13.11
C GLY A 46 5.83 -8.64 -13.82
N GLU A 47 5.61 -8.74 -15.14
CA GLU A 47 6.04 -9.92 -15.89
C GLU A 47 7.57 -10.08 -15.76
N PRO A 48 8.06 -11.30 -15.51
CA PRO A 48 9.49 -11.53 -15.40
C PRO A 48 10.15 -11.18 -16.73
N VAL A 49 11.10 -10.24 -16.70
CA VAL A 49 11.98 -10.02 -17.85
C VAL A 49 12.66 -11.36 -18.13
N PRO A 50 12.48 -11.95 -19.33
CA PRO A 50 13.08 -13.23 -19.64
C PRO A 50 14.59 -13.14 -19.38
N ALA A 51 15.14 -14.15 -18.70
CA ALA A 51 16.51 -14.21 -18.19
C ALA A 51 17.62 -14.11 -19.26
N ALA A 52 17.29 -13.73 -20.50
CA ALA A 52 18.20 -13.49 -21.61
C ALA A 52 18.57 -12.00 -21.80
N ALA A 53 18.21 -11.10 -20.87
CA ALA A 53 18.70 -9.71 -20.85
C ALA A 53 19.79 -9.50 -19.77
N LYS A 54 20.62 -10.52 -19.53
CA LYS A 54 21.89 -10.41 -18.80
C LYS A 54 23.08 -10.49 -19.77
N VAL A 55 23.05 -9.73 -20.85
CA VAL A 55 24.25 -9.39 -21.65
C VAL A 55 24.02 -8.00 -22.25
N GLU A 56 25.03 -7.12 -22.12
CA GLU A 56 25.11 -5.72 -22.60
C GLU A 56 24.16 -4.71 -21.93
N GLU A 57 24.60 -3.61 -21.33
CA GLU A 57 25.91 -3.02 -21.01
C GLU A 57 25.67 -1.97 -19.90
#